data_AF-A5N0K2-F1
#
_entry.id   AF-A5N0K2-F1
#
_cell.length_a   1.000
_cell.length_b   1.000
_cell.length_c   1.000
_cell.angle_alpha   90.00
_cell.angle_beta   90.00
_cell.angle_gamma   90.00
#
_symmetry.space_group_name_H-M   'P 1'
#
loop_
_entity.id
_entity.type
_entity.pdbx_description
1 polymer ?
#
loop_
_entity_poly.entity_id
_entity_poly.type
_entity_poly.pdbx_seq_one_letter_code
_entity_poly.pdbx_strand_id
1 'polypeptide(L)'
;MAKVNIKMPEEFLLKVSRLADQTDVILPKVLEVGGEVVLDKVKGNLSKVIGKNTKYPSKSTGELLSSLGLSSAKQDRNGNFNVKVGFAEPRSGGESNAKIATIIEYGKHGQPAKPFLKPARTASRKPCINAMIAKLEEEIDKI
;
A
#
# COMPACT_ATOMS: atom_id res chain seq x y z
N MET A 1 48.55 34.94 3.53
CA MET A 1 47.21 34.45 3.89
C MET A 1 47.00 33.11 3.20
N ALA A 2 46.79 32.02 3.93
CA ALA A 2 46.48 30.73 3.31
C ALA A 2 45.08 30.77 2.70
N LYS A 3 44.94 30.39 1.43
CA LYS A 3 43.66 30.27 0.73
C LYS A 3 43.38 28.79 0.51
N VAL A 4 42.26 28.31 1.03
CA VAL A 4 41.73 26.97 0.75
C VAL A 4 40.64 27.12 -0.30
N ASN A 5 40.67 26.27 -1.33
CA ASN A 5 39.69 26.24 -2.40
C ASN A 5 39.04 24.85 -2.41
N ILE A 6 37.72 24.78 -2.19
CA ILE A 6 36.96 23.52 -2.19
C ILE A 6 36.23 23.45 -3.53
N LYS A 7 36.47 22.40 -4.31
CA LYS A 7 35.71 22.16 -5.55
C LYS A 7 34.30 21.71 -5.20
N MET A 8 33.30 22.26 -5.88
CA MET A 8 31.93 21.78 -5.74
C MET A 8 31.84 20.33 -6.23
N PRO A 9 31.04 19.48 -5.55
CA PRO A 9 30.83 18.10 -5.97
C PRO A 9 29.83 18.09 -7.14
N GLU A 10 30.30 18.41 -8.34
CA GLU A 10 29.47 18.55 -9.54
C GLU A 10 28.62 17.31 -9.83
N GLU A 11 29.17 16.11 -9.62
CA GLU A 11 28.44 14.84 -9.80
C GLU A 11 27.26 14.72 -8.82
N PHE A 12 27.44 15.10 -7.56
CA PHE A 12 26.37 15.10 -6.56
C PHE A 12 25.26 16.08 -6.95
N LEU A 13 25.62 17.30 -7.36
CA LEU A 13 24.65 18.31 -7.79
C LEU A 13 23.85 17.83 -9.01
N LEU A 14 24.51 17.17 -9.96
CA LEU A 14 23.87 16.59 -11.14
C LEU A 14 22.86 15.49 -10.75
N LYS A 15 23.26 14.57 -9.85
CA LYS A 15 22.38 13.51 -9.33
C LYS A 15 21.16 14.08 -8.61
N VAL A 16 21.34 15.12 -7.78
CA VAL A 16 20.24 15.80 -7.10
C VAL A 16 19.28 16.46 -8.10
N SER A 17 19.80 17.10 -9.15
CA SER A 17 18.96 17.71 -10.19
C SER A 17 18.15 16.66 -10.95
N ARG A 18 18.78 15.57 -11.40
CA ARG A 18 18.09 14.48 -12.09
C ARG A 18 17.03 13.80 -11.22
N LEU A 19 17.33 13.62 -9.93
CA LEU A 19 16.36 13.09 -8.96
C LEU A 19 15.14 14.00 -8.84
N ALA A 20 15.35 15.32 -8.77
CA ALA A 20 14.26 16.29 -8.74
C ALA A 20 13.38 16.18 -9.99
N ASP A 21 14.00 16.08 -11.18
CA ASP A 21 13.30 15.99 -12.47
C ASP A 21 12.52 14.67 -12.66
N GLN A 22 12.89 13.59 -11.96
CA GLN A 22 12.28 12.26 -12.08
C GLN A 22 11.38 11.88 -10.90
N THR A 23 11.08 12.83 -10.00
CA THR A 23 10.30 12.56 -8.79
C THR A 23 8.91 11.98 -9.11
N ASP A 24 8.28 12.47 -10.17
CA ASP A 24 6.98 12.03 -10.68
C ASP A 24 6.98 10.60 -11.25
N VAL A 25 8.14 10.08 -11.64
CA VAL A 25 8.34 8.70 -12.11
C VAL A 25 8.75 7.77 -10.97
N ILE A 26 9.63 8.23 -10.08
CA ILE A 26 10.21 7.40 -9.01
C ILE A 26 9.19 7.17 -7.89
N LEU A 27 8.48 8.22 -7.45
CA LEU A 27 7.55 8.11 -6.32
C LEU A 27 6.41 7.12 -6.57
N PRO A 28 5.76 7.07 -7.75
CA PRO A 28 4.79 6.03 -8.05
C PRO A 28 5.33 4.61 -7.89
N LYS A 29 6.52 4.31 -8.42
CA LYS A 29 7.14 2.99 -8.33
C LYS A 29 7.43 2.59 -6.88
N VAL A 30 7.97 3.54 -6.10
CA VAL A 30 8.27 3.32 -4.68
C VAL A 30 6.98 3.04 -3.89
N LEU A 31 5.93 3.84 -4.12
CA LEU A 31 4.64 3.66 -3.44
C LEU A 31 3.90 2.39 -3.86
N GLU A 32 4.03 1.97 -5.12
CA GLU A 32 3.45 0.73 -5.63
C GLU A 32 4.03 -0.48 -4.90
N VAL A 33 5.36 -0.59 -4.83
CA VAL A 33 6.04 -1.67 -4.11
C VAL A 33 5.67 -1.68 -2.61
N GLY A 34 5.63 -0.51 -1.97
CA GLY A 34 5.17 -0.41 -0.58
C GLY A 34 3.71 -0.84 -0.42
N GLY A 35 2.85 -0.44 -1.35
CA GLY A 35 1.43 -0.78 -1.38
C GLY A 35 1.17 -2.27 -1.57
N GLU A 36 1.93 -2.94 -2.42
CA GLU A 36 1.86 -4.40 -2.65
C GLU A 36 2.12 -5.18 -1.37
N VAL A 37 3.16 -4.80 -0.60
CA VAL A 37 3.47 -5.43 0.69
C VAL A 37 2.29 -5.35 1.66
N VAL A 38 1.61 -4.20 1.71
CA VAL A 38 0.41 -4.02 2.54
C VAL A 38 -0.75 -4.84 1.99
N LEU A 39 -0.98 -4.80 0.67
CA LEU A 39 -2.05 -5.53 -0.01
C LEU A 39 -1.95 -7.03 0.23
N ASP A 40 -0.77 -7.61 0.08
CA ASP A 40 -0.52 -9.04 0.30
C ASP A 40 -0.79 -9.44 1.74
N LYS A 41 -0.41 -8.58 2.69
CA LYS A 41 -0.70 -8.85 4.11
C LYS A 41 -2.20 -8.80 4.40
N VAL A 42 -2.93 -7.82 3.82
CA VAL A 42 -4.38 -7.71 3.98
C VAL A 42 -5.08 -8.91 3.32
N LYS A 43 -4.72 -9.28 2.09
CA LYS A 43 -5.23 -10.47 1.38
C LYS A 43 -4.98 -11.75 2.18
N GLY A 44 -3.76 -11.92 2.68
CA GLY A 44 -3.35 -13.07 3.49
C GLY A 44 -4.13 -13.17 4.82
N ASN A 45 -4.46 -12.04 5.45
CA ASN A 45 -5.29 -12.05 6.65
C ASN A 45 -6.77 -12.27 6.32
N LEU A 46 -7.30 -11.61 5.28
CA LEU A 46 -8.70 -11.72 4.87
C LEU A 46 -9.08 -13.14 4.48
N SER A 47 -8.23 -13.83 3.71
CA SER A 47 -8.42 -15.23 3.33
C SER A 47 -8.49 -16.20 4.53
N LYS A 48 -7.86 -15.84 5.66
CA LYS A 48 -7.90 -16.65 6.88
C LYS A 48 -9.19 -16.46 7.67
N VAL A 49 -9.86 -15.32 7.54
CA VAL A 49 -11.07 -15.00 8.32
C VAL A 49 -12.37 -15.18 7.55
N ILE A 50 -12.34 -15.00 6.23
CA ILE A 50 -13.54 -15.05 5.39
C ILE A 50 -14.14 -16.46 5.37
N GLY A 51 -15.42 -16.57 5.72
CA GLY A 51 -16.14 -17.85 5.69
C GLY A 51 -15.69 -18.90 6.72
N LYS A 52 -14.78 -18.58 7.64
CA LYS A 52 -14.31 -19.51 8.69
C LYS A 52 -15.02 -19.25 10.00
N ASN A 53 -15.25 -20.28 10.83
CA ASN A 53 -15.86 -20.17 12.16
C ASN A 53 -17.14 -19.32 12.13
N THR A 54 -18.05 -19.66 11.22
CA THR A 54 -19.37 -19.02 11.07
C THR A 54 -20.45 -19.92 11.65
N LYS A 55 -21.49 -19.32 12.26
CA LYS A 55 -22.63 -20.06 12.82
C LYS A 55 -23.38 -20.87 11.76
N TYR A 56 -23.43 -20.36 10.54
CA TYR A 56 -24.06 -20.99 9.37
C TYR A 56 -23.00 -21.35 8.32
N PRO A 57 -23.32 -22.24 7.37
CA PRO A 57 -22.43 -22.53 6.24
C PRO A 57 -21.97 -21.26 5.53
N SER A 58 -20.70 -21.24 5.13
CA SER A 58 -20.10 -20.11 4.43
C SER A 58 -20.83 -19.84 3.11
N LYS A 59 -21.16 -18.58 2.86
CA LYS A 59 -21.68 -18.08 1.58
C LYS A 59 -20.62 -17.29 0.80
N SER A 60 -19.33 -17.48 1.12
CA SER A 60 -18.25 -16.75 0.46
C SER A 60 -18.13 -17.18 -1.00
N THR A 61 -18.27 -16.24 -1.93
CA THR A 61 -18.07 -16.46 -3.38
C THR A 61 -16.62 -16.23 -3.82
N GLY A 62 -15.75 -15.75 -2.92
CA GLY A 62 -14.39 -15.31 -3.25
C GLY A 62 -14.29 -13.88 -3.80
N GLU A 63 -15.41 -13.30 -4.24
CA GLU A 63 -15.47 -11.96 -4.85
C GLU A 63 -14.90 -10.85 -3.94
N LEU A 64 -15.10 -10.96 -2.62
CA LEU A 64 -14.55 -9.96 -1.69
C LEU A 64 -13.01 -9.96 -1.72
N LEU A 65 -12.40 -11.15 -1.78
CA LEU A 65 -10.95 -11.28 -1.82
C LEU A 65 -10.39 -10.83 -3.18
N SER A 66 -11.07 -11.16 -4.28
CA SER A 66 -10.65 -10.76 -5.63
C SER A 66 -10.84 -9.27 -5.90
N SER A 67 -11.82 -8.63 -5.24
CA SER A 67 -12.03 -7.18 -5.35
C SER A 67 -10.98 -6.33 -4.62
N LEU A 68 -10.19 -6.92 -3.71
CA LEU A 68 -9.18 -6.20 -2.96
C LEU A 68 -7.96 -5.90 -3.84
N GLY A 69 -7.65 -4.62 -4.02
CA GLY A 69 -6.57 -4.16 -4.89
C GLY A 69 -5.88 -2.90 -4.39
N LEU A 70 -4.87 -2.48 -5.15
CA LEU A 70 -4.13 -1.24 -4.96
C LEU A 70 -4.53 -0.23 -6.05
N SER A 71 -4.77 1.02 -5.68
CA SER A 71 -4.98 2.09 -6.65
C SER A 71 -3.65 2.55 -7.23
N SER A 72 -3.67 3.10 -8.46
CA SER A 72 -2.52 3.82 -9.00
C SER A 72 -2.09 4.97 -8.06
N ALA A 73 -0.79 5.25 -8.02
CA ALA A 73 -0.28 6.41 -7.30
C ALA A 73 -0.80 7.71 -7.95
N LYS A 74 -1.36 8.60 -7.16
CA LYS A 74 -1.86 9.91 -7.61
C LYS A 74 -1.43 11.00 -6.66
N GLN A 75 -1.07 12.15 -7.21
CA GLN A 75 -0.76 13.33 -6.43
C GLN A 75 -2.06 13.98 -5.92
N ASP A 76 -2.08 14.35 -4.64
CA ASP A 76 -3.17 15.13 -4.05
C ASP A 76 -2.98 16.64 -4.26
N ARG A 77 -3.94 17.44 -3.79
CA ARG A 77 -3.90 18.91 -3.90
C ARG A 77 -2.71 19.56 -3.16
N ASN A 78 -2.07 18.83 -2.25
CA ASN A 78 -0.94 19.29 -1.46
C ASN A 78 0.40 18.87 -2.09
N GLY A 79 0.38 18.17 -3.23
CA GLY A 79 1.57 17.66 -3.88
C GLY A 79 2.03 16.29 -3.39
N ASN A 80 1.30 15.62 -2.50
CA ASN A 80 1.70 14.31 -2.00
C ASN A 80 1.21 13.19 -2.90
N PHE A 81 2.08 12.25 -3.23
CA PHE A 81 1.70 11.02 -3.92
C PHE A 81 1.07 10.04 -2.93
N ASN A 82 -0.11 9.54 -3.28
CA ASN A 82 -0.88 8.62 -2.46
C ASN A 82 -1.28 7.38 -3.25
N VAL A 83 -1.25 6.23 -2.58
CA VAL A 83 -1.84 4.95 -3.03
C VAL A 83 -2.88 4.49 -2.02
N LYS A 84 -3.92 3.78 -2.48
CA LYS A 84 -4.99 3.26 -1.64
C LYS A 84 -5.09 1.76 -1.79
N VAL A 85 -5.13 1.06 -0.66
CA VAL A 85 -5.55 -0.35 -0.60
C VAL A 85 -7.04 -0.37 -0.30
N GLY A 86 -7.83 -1.00 -1.17
CA GLY A 86 -9.28 -0.98 -1.04
C GLY A 86 -9.98 -2.01 -1.91
N PHE A 87 -11.30 -2.03 -1.82
CA PHE A 87 -12.13 -2.95 -2.58
C PHE A 87 -12.70 -2.27 -3.82
N ALA A 88 -12.65 -2.97 -4.95
CA ALA A 88 -13.33 -2.57 -6.16
C ALA A 88 -14.86 -2.69 -5.99
N GLU A 89 -15.58 -1.76 -6.59
CA GLU A 89 -17.04 -1.68 -6.63
C GLU A 89 -17.45 -1.38 -8.08
N PRO A 90 -18.67 -1.76 -8.52
CA PRO A 90 -19.73 -2.40 -7.75
C PRO A 90 -19.56 -3.92 -7.59
N ARG A 91 -20.09 -4.47 -6.50
CA ARG A 91 -20.24 -5.91 -6.29
C ARG A 91 -21.47 -6.45 -7.04
N SER A 92 -21.37 -7.68 -7.54
CA SER A 92 -22.40 -8.34 -8.36
C SER A 92 -23.74 -8.58 -7.62
N GLY A 93 -23.72 -8.61 -6.29
CA GLY A 93 -24.88 -8.96 -5.44
C GLY A 93 -25.60 -7.78 -4.77
N GLY A 94 -25.32 -6.54 -5.17
CA GLY A 94 -25.99 -5.33 -4.64
C GLY A 94 -25.52 -4.85 -3.26
N GLU A 95 -24.85 -5.70 -2.48
CA GLU A 95 -24.16 -5.32 -1.24
C GLU A 95 -22.76 -4.77 -1.52
N SER A 96 -22.31 -3.74 -0.82
CA SER A 96 -20.96 -3.18 -1.00
C SER A 96 -19.87 -4.07 -0.38
N ASN A 97 -18.77 -4.29 -1.09
CA ASN A 97 -17.56 -4.94 -0.58
C ASN A 97 -17.02 -4.22 0.66
N ALA A 98 -17.03 -2.88 0.67
CA ALA A 98 -16.62 -2.10 1.85
C ALA A 98 -17.50 -2.41 3.07
N LYS A 99 -18.83 -2.50 2.90
CA LYS A 99 -19.76 -2.85 3.98
C LYS A 99 -19.47 -4.25 4.53
N ILE A 100 -19.26 -5.24 3.66
CA ILE A 100 -18.95 -6.62 4.08
C ILE A 100 -17.62 -6.65 4.85
N ALA A 101 -16.60 -5.96 4.34
CA ALA A 101 -15.30 -5.86 4.99
C ALA A 101 -15.38 -5.23 6.39
N THR A 102 -16.16 -4.15 6.55
CA THR A 102 -16.39 -3.50 7.85
C THR A 102 -17.06 -4.45 8.85
N ILE A 103 -18.05 -5.22 8.41
CA ILE A 103 -18.72 -6.22 9.27
C ILE A 103 -17.74 -7.31 9.70
N ILE A 104 -16.80 -7.73 8.84
CA ILE A 104 -15.78 -8.70 9.21
C ILE A 104 -14.78 -8.09 10.20
N GLU A 105 -14.28 -6.88 9.93
CA GLU A 105 -13.26 -6.22 10.78
C GLU A 105 -13.78 -5.93 12.19
N TYR A 106 -15.00 -5.39 12.31
CA TYR A 106 -15.54 -4.88 13.58
C TYR A 106 -16.66 -5.73 14.17
N GLY A 107 -17.17 -6.71 13.42
CA GLY A 107 -18.30 -7.52 13.85
C GLY A 107 -19.64 -6.80 13.72
N LYS A 108 -20.71 -7.51 14.08
CA LYS A 108 -22.07 -6.98 14.23
C LYS A 108 -22.82 -7.83 15.27
N HIS A 109 -24.04 -7.46 15.61
CA HIS A 109 -24.86 -8.27 16.51
C HIS A 109 -24.96 -9.74 16.02
N GLY A 110 -24.55 -10.68 16.87
CA GLY A 110 -24.51 -12.12 16.56
C GLY A 110 -23.31 -12.59 15.70
N GLN A 111 -22.36 -11.72 15.37
CA GLN A 111 -21.13 -12.07 14.64
C GLN A 111 -19.92 -11.36 15.28
N PRO A 112 -19.02 -12.08 15.96
CA PRO A 112 -17.83 -11.47 16.55
C PRO A 112 -16.89 -10.89 15.49
N ALA A 113 -16.15 -9.85 15.88
CA ALA A 113 -15.14 -9.21 15.05
C ALA A 113 -14.01 -10.18 14.67
N LYS A 114 -13.53 -10.08 13.43
CA LYS A 114 -12.38 -10.82 12.90
C LYS A 114 -11.43 -9.82 12.23
N PRO A 115 -10.63 -9.08 13.03
CA PRO A 115 -9.74 -8.06 12.50
C PRO A 115 -8.74 -8.65 11.52
N PHE A 116 -8.66 -8.07 10.33
CA PHE A 116 -7.70 -8.43 9.29
C PHE A 116 -6.91 -7.21 8.80
N LEU A 117 -7.49 -6.00 8.87
CA LEU A 117 -6.84 -4.73 8.50
C LEU A 117 -5.90 -4.23 9.60
N LYS A 118 -6.38 -4.11 10.85
CA LYS A 118 -5.55 -3.66 11.97
C LYS A 118 -4.28 -4.51 12.14
N PRO A 119 -4.33 -5.85 12.17
CA PRO A 119 -3.11 -6.67 12.25
C PRO A 119 -2.25 -6.57 11.00
N ALA A 120 -2.84 -6.40 9.81
CA ALA A 120 -2.06 -6.19 8.59
C ALA A 120 -1.26 -4.90 8.67
N ARG A 121 -1.89 -3.77 9.04
CA ARG A 121 -1.23 -2.45 9.16
C ARG A 121 -0.01 -2.48 10.06
N THR A 122 -0.12 -3.11 11.23
CA THR A 122 1.00 -3.19 12.17
C THR A 122 2.11 -4.10 11.64
N ALA A 123 1.75 -5.26 11.08
CA ALA A 123 2.72 -6.23 10.59
C ALA A 123 3.44 -5.80 9.31
N SER A 124 2.77 -5.01 8.46
CA SER A 124 3.31 -4.54 7.18
C SER A 124 4.14 -3.27 7.29
N ARG A 125 4.08 -2.53 8.43
CA ARG A 125 4.74 -1.21 8.56
C ARG A 125 6.23 -1.24 8.25
N LYS A 126 6.98 -2.11 8.93
CA LYS A 126 8.44 -2.21 8.72
C LYS A 126 8.79 -2.80 7.33
N PRO A 127 8.18 -3.90 6.89
CA PRO A 127 8.40 -4.43 5.54
C PRO A 127 8.08 -3.42 4.43
N CYS A 128 6.99 -2.66 4.55
CA CYS A 128 6.62 -1.61 3.59
C CYS A 128 7.69 -0.54 3.50
N ILE A 129 8.15 0.00 4.64
CA ILE A 129 9.20 1.02 4.66
C ILE A 129 10.49 0.49 4.04
N ASN A 130 10.90 -0.74 4.40
CA ASN A 130 12.11 -1.33 3.86
C ASN A 130 12.03 -1.54 2.34
N ALA A 131 10.88 -2.01 1.83
CA ALA A 131 10.69 -2.21 0.40
C ALA A 131 10.68 -0.87 -0.37
N MET A 132 10.09 0.18 0.23
CA MET A 132 10.12 1.52 -0.33
C MET A 132 11.53 2.12 -0.36
N ILE A 133 12.31 1.96 0.71
CA ILE A 133 13.71 2.43 0.77
C ILE A 133 14.55 1.70 -0.27
N ALA A 134 14.48 0.37 -0.32
CA ALA A 134 15.21 -0.42 -1.29
C ALA A 134 14.85 -0.03 -2.73
N LYS A 135 13.57 0.23 -3.00
CA LYS A 135 13.14 0.67 -4.34
C LYS A 135 13.64 2.07 -4.67
N LEU A 136 13.69 2.97 -3.69
CA LEU A 136 14.20 4.32 -3.88
C LEU A 136 15.71 4.30 -4.17
N GLU A 137 16.48 3.54 -3.42
CA GLU A 137 17.92 3.35 -3.64
C GLU A 137 18.19 2.77 -5.04
N GLU A 138 17.43 1.75 -5.45
CA GLU A 138 17.52 1.16 -6.79
C GLU A 138 17.26 2.18 -7.91
N GLU A 139 16.30 3.09 -7.73
CA GLU A 139 16.02 4.12 -8.74
C GLU A 139 17.07 5.24 -8.72
N ILE A 140 17.65 5.57 -7.56
CA ILE A 140 18.76 6.54 -7.46
C ILE A 140 20.04 6.00 -8.12
N ASP A 141 20.34 4.71 -7.96
CA ASP A 141 21.54 4.09 -8.55
C ASP A 141 21.49 4.03 -10.09
N LYS A 142 20.30 4.19 -10.68
CA LYS A 142 20.11 4.24 -12.15
C LYS A 142 20.39 5.63 -12.74
N ILE A 143 20.58 6.65 -11.91
CA ILE A 143 20.72 8.08 -12.28
C ILE A 143 22.19 8.52 -12.34
#